data_AF-A0A1S2Y7E4-F1
#
_entry.id   AF-A0A1S2Y7E4-F1
#
_cell.length_a   1.000
_cell.length_b   1.000
_cell.length_c   1.000
_cell.angle_alpha   90.00
_cell.angle_beta   90.00
_cell.angle_gamma   90.00
#
_symmetry.space_group_name_H-M   'P 1'
#
loop_
_entity.id
_entity.type
_entity.pdbx_description
1 polymer ?
#
loop_
_entity_poly.entity_id
_entity_poly.type
_entity_poly.pdbx_seq_one_letter_code
_entity_poly.pdbx_strand_id
1 'polypeptide(L)'
;MDRFNNDDLEYVVDDYFDSSDFEDQQTFSDNVPQHISDSDSHHSDFEDNFDTTNATTDTTASEARNGKDIQGIPWDRLNYSRQEYRETRLKQYNNYENLSRSREELDKECLEVQKGKSFYDFQFNTRLVKSTIVHFQLRNLLWATSKHDVYLMQNYSVMHWSSLLRRGKEVLNAAKPIIPTLQKHSGLAHPVSRVQISTMTVKENLMVAGGFHGELICKNLNHSGVAFCSKITPDDNAITNAVDVSRNPSGLLRVIAANNDSQVRVFNAENFASLGCFKYDWSVNNASVSPDGKLLAVLGDSTEGLIADANTGKVTGSLKGHLDYSFASAWHPDGQILATGNQDTTCRLWDIRNLSESLAVLKGRMGAIRALRFTSDGRFLAMAEPADFVHIFDSHSGYSQSQEIDLFGEIAGISFSPDTEALFVGVADRTYGSLLEFTRKRYYHYLDSML
;
A
#
# COMPACT_ATOMS: atom_id res chain seq x y z
N MET A 1 1.33 -26.25 16.22
CA MET A 1 -0.09 -26.57 15.95
C MET A 1 -0.88 -25.78 16.97
N ASP A 2 -1.00 -24.48 16.76
CA ASP A 2 -1.89 -23.61 17.50
C ASP A 2 -2.70 -22.89 16.43
N ARG A 3 -3.99 -23.21 16.37
CA ARG A 3 -4.94 -22.60 15.46
C ARG A 3 -5.19 -21.19 15.99
N PHE A 4 -4.74 -20.18 15.26
CA PHE A 4 -5.30 -18.84 15.43
C PHE A 4 -6.78 -18.94 15.06
N ASN A 5 -7.65 -18.78 16.07
CA ASN A 5 -9.08 -18.63 15.85
C ASN A 5 -9.28 -17.30 15.13
N ASN A 6 -9.89 -17.37 13.96
CA ASN A 6 -10.14 -16.26 13.04
C ASN A 6 -11.35 -15.40 13.47
N ASP A 7 -11.78 -15.53 14.72
CA ASP A 7 -13.05 -15.01 15.22
C ASP A 7 -12.95 -13.56 15.75
N ASP A 8 -11.75 -12.97 15.81
CA ASP A 8 -11.54 -11.57 16.23
C ASP A 8 -11.47 -10.57 15.05
N LEU A 9 -11.84 -10.99 13.83
CA LEU A 9 -11.93 -10.11 12.65
C LEU A 9 -13.29 -9.39 12.55
N GLU A 10 -13.86 -8.98 13.68
CA GLU A 10 -15.02 -8.09 13.70
C GLU A 10 -14.60 -6.67 13.24
N TYR A 11 -15.16 -6.25 12.12
CA TYR A 11 -15.37 -4.87 11.67
C TYR A 11 -14.32 -3.80 12.08
N VAL A 12 -13.19 -3.75 11.36
CA VAL A 12 -12.31 -2.55 11.36
C VAL A 12 -12.90 -1.44 10.48
N VAL A 13 -14.14 -1.04 10.74
CA VAL A 13 -14.73 0.19 10.20
C VAL A 13 -15.27 1.09 11.31
N ASP A 14 -15.56 0.58 12.51
CA ASP A 14 -16.17 1.39 13.58
C ASP A 14 -15.35 1.53 14.88
N ASP A 15 -14.35 0.69 15.18
CA ASP A 15 -13.68 0.74 16.51
C ASP A 15 -12.35 1.53 16.59
N TYR A 16 -11.87 2.12 15.49
CA TYR A 16 -10.64 2.96 15.50
C TYR A 16 -10.90 4.47 15.56
N PHE A 17 -12.17 4.87 15.61
CA PHE A 17 -12.60 6.23 15.91
C PHE A 17 -13.71 6.21 16.96
N ASP A 18 -13.38 5.74 18.16
CA ASP A 18 -14.14 6.19 19.31
C ASP A 18 -13.61 7.55 19.78
N SER A 19 -14.16 8.61 19.19
CA SER A 19 -14.03 9.96 19.75
C SER A 19 -14.90 10.15 21.00
N SER A 20 -15.56 9.12 21.53
CA SER A 20 -16.42 9.24 22.72
C SER A 20 -15.65 9.31 24.04
N ASP A 21 -14.34 8.98 24.07
CA ASP A 21 -13.49 9.24 25.25
C ASP A 21 -13.13 10.74 25.45
N PHE A 22 -13.67 11.63 24.61
CA PHE A 22 -13.52 13.10 24.75
C PHE A 22 -14.71 13.80 25.40
N GLU A 23 -15.74 13.07 25.86
CA GLU A 23 -16.80 13.65 26.67
C GLU A 23 -16.97 12.91 27.98
N ASP A 24 -16.40 13.45 29.05
CA ASP A 24 -17.09 13.35 30.33
C ASP A 24 -16.78 14.47 31.32
N GLN A 25 -17.88 14.95 31.93
CA GLN A 25 -18.00 15.71 33.17
C GLN A 25 -17.74 17.23 33.14
N GLN A 26 -18.73 17.97 32.62
CA GLN A 26 -19.29 19.09 33.40
C GLN A 26 -20.82 18.97 33.48
N THR A 27 -21.27 18.70 34.70
CA THR A 27 -22.63 18.82 35.20
C THR A 27 -23.25 20.18 34.87
N PHE A 28 -24.42 20.20 34.20
CA PHE A 28 -25.45 21.20 34.48
C PHE A 28 -26.86 20.59 34.35
N SER A 29 -27.61 20.81 35.42
CA SER A 29 -28.96 20.34 35.74
C SER A 29 -30.07 20.94 34.85
N ASP A 30 -31.10 20.13 34.61
CA ASP A 30 -32.53 20.44 34.55
C ASP A 30 -33.00 21.74 33.88
N ASN A 31 -33.73 21.62 32.76
CA ASN A 31 -35.19 21.77 32.76
C ASN A 31 -35.79 21.61 31.35
N VAL A 32 -36.72 20.68 31.23
CA VAL A 32 -37.68 20.53 30.12
C VAL A 32 -38.84 21.52 30.35
N PRO A 33 -39.46 22.07 29.29
CA PRO A 33 -40.84 21.67 29.02
C PRO A 33 -41.12 21.29 27.56
N GLN A 34 -41.93 20.24 27.43
CA GLN A 34 -42.58 19.76 26.22
C GLN A 34 -43.44 20.83 25.55
N HIS A 35 -43.45 20.86 24.22
CA HIS A 35 -44.66 21.17 23.47
C HIS A 35 -44.73 20.38 22.16
N ILE A 36 -45.83 19.63 22.05
CA ILE A 36 -46.29 18.84 20.91
C ILE A 36 -46.94 19.77 19.89
N SER A 37 -46.60 19.62 18.60
CA SER A 37 -47.58 19.77 17.51
C SER A 37 -47.04 19.18 16.21
N ASP A 38 -47.71 18.13 15.75
CA ASP A 38 -47.61 17.55 14.41
C ASP A 38 -47.96 18.56 13.32
N SER A 39 -47.24 18.52 12.19
CA SER A 39 -47.86 18.70 10.87
C SER A 39 -46.96 18.16 9.75
N ASP A 40 -47.45 17.11 9.10
CA ASP A 40 -47.00 16.63 7.80
C ASP A 40 -46.94 17.75 6.75
N SER A 41 -45.86 17.83 5.99
CA SER A 41 -45.93 18.35 4.63
C SER A 41 -44.83 17.79 3.72
N HIS A 42 -45.30 16.96 2.79
CA HIS A 42 -44.86 16.77 1.41
C HIS A 42 -43.36 16.82 1.07
N HIS A 43 -42.87 15.62 0.73
CA HIS A 43 -41.82 15.35 -0.23
C HIS A 43 -41.83 16.33 -1.41
N SER A 44 -40.73 17.04 -1.61
CA SER A 44 -40.38 17.66 -2.87
C SER A 44 -38.97 17.21 -3.26
N ASP A 45 -38.87 16.79 -4.50
CA ASP A 45 -37.70 16.24 -5.16
C ASP A 45 -36.51 17.21 -5.09
N PHE A 46 -35.41 16.78 -4.49
CA PHE A 46 -34.11 17.42 -4.71
C PHE A 46 -33.45 16.71 -5.89
N GLU A 47 -33.62 17.31 -7.05
CA GLU A 47 -32.83 17.03 -8.24
C GLU A 47 -31.33 17.24 -7.93
N ASP A 48 -30.53 16.24 -8.28
CA ASP A 48 -29.07 16.26 -8.31
C ASP A 48 -28.57 17.39 -9.21
N ASN A 49 -28.28 18.55 -8.62
CA ASN A 49 -27.40 19.52 -9.25
C ASN A 49 -25.94 19.11 -8.99
N PHE A 50 -25.37 18.46 -10.00
CA PHE A 50 -23.94 18.35 -10.25
C PHE A 50 -23.32 19.76 -10.32
N ASP A 51 -22.98 20.33 -9.16
CA ASP A 51 -22.21 21.57 -9.10
C ASP A 51 -20.75 21.29 -8.75
N THR A 52 -19.90 21.59 -9.72
CA THR A 52 -18.44 21.49 -9.73
C THR A 52 -17.75 22.52 -8.81
N THR A 53 -18.11 22.54 -7.53
CA THR A 53 -17.47 23.41 -6.53
C THR A 53 -17.07 22.64 -5.28
N ASN A 54 -15.82 22.17 -5.25
CA ASN A 54 -15.01 22.05 -4.02
C ASN A 54 -13.51 21.93 -4.37
N ALA A 55 -12.98 22.91 -5.12
CA ALA A 55 -11.53 23.13 -5.26
C ALA A 55 -10.89 23.68 -3.96
N THR A 56 -11.66 23.81 -2.87
CA THR A 56 -11.25 24.38 -1.58
C THR A 56 -10.52 23.37 -0.68
N THR A 57 -10.55 22.09 -1.03
CA THR A 57 -10.00 21.02 -0.18
C THR A 57 -8.57 20.62 -0.52
N ASP A 58 -8.11 20.92 -1.73
CA ASP A 58 -6.78 20.53 -2.20
C ASP A 58 -5.69 21.47 -1.66
N THR A 59 -4.43 21.01 -1.70
CA THR A 59 -3.28 21.83 -1.32
C THR A 59 -2.24 21.80 -2.43
N THR A 60 -1.87 22.98 -2.91
CA THR A 60 -0.79 23.17 -3.89
C THR A 60 0.56 23.35 -3.19
N ALA A 61 1.66 23.07 -3.90
CA ALA A 61 2.99 23.37 -3.40
C ALA A 61 3.20 24.86 -3.03
N SER A 62 2.51 25.78 -3.71
CA SER A 62 2.61 27.22 -3.38
C SER A 62 1.96 27.54 -2.04
N GLU A 63 0.78 26.99 -1.76
CA GLU A 63 0.12 27.17 -0.47
C GLU A 63 0.92 26.50 0.65
N ALA A 64 1.46 25.30 0.40
CA ALA A 64 2.29 24.61 1.37
C ALA A 64 3.56 25.39 1.74
N ARG A 65 4.24 25.98 0.74
CA ARG A 65 5.37 26.89 0.99
C ARG A 65 4.98 28.16 1.76
N ASN A 66 3.72 28.56 1.68
CA ASN A 66 3.17 29.69 2.43
C ASN A 66 2.63 29.28 3.82
N GLY A 67 2.92 28.06 4.29
CA GLY A 67 2.60 27.58 5.64
C GLY A 67 1.29 26.80 5.76
N LYS A 68 0.56 26.55 4.66
CA LYS A 68 -0.59 25.61 4.69
C LYS A 68 -0.07 24.19 4.88
N ASP A 69 -0.75 23.38 5.70
CA ASP A 69 -0.43 21.97 5.85
C ASP A 69 -0.58 21.23 4.51
N ILE A 70 0.33 20.31 4.19
CA ILE A 70 0.36 19.60 2.89
C ILE A 70 -0.90 18.76 2.63
N GLN A 71 -1.58 18.30 3.68
CA GLN A 71 -2.86 17.62 3.60
C GLN A 71 -4.06 18.57 3.76
N GLY A 72 -3.79 19.84 4.04
CA GLY A 72 -4.79 20.87 4.26
C GLY A 72 -5.48 20.74 5.62
N ILE A 73 -4.83 20.09 6.61
CA ILE A 73 -5.36 19.97 7.97
C ILE A 73 -5.26 21.35 8.67
N PRO A 74 -6.39 21.92 9.14
CA PRO A 74 -6.41 23.23 9.77
C PRO A 74 -6.04 23.13 11.26
N TRP A 75 -4.76 22.86 11.55
CA TRP A 75 -4.26 22.70 12.93
C TRP A 75 -4.55 23.90 13.83
N ASP A 76 -4.66 25.10 13.27
CA ASP A 76 -5.02 26.34 13.95
C ASP A 76 -6.46 26.34 14.50
N ARG A 77 -7.32 25.47 13.97
CA ARG A 77 -8.72 25.29 14.40
C ARG A 77 -8.92 24.07 15.30
N LEU A 78 -7.87 23.30 15.55
CA LEU A 78 -7.91 22.11 16.40
C LEU A 78 -7.36 22.44 17.79
N ASN A 79 -7.77 21.66 18.79
CA ASN A 79 -7.34 21.84 20.19
C ASN A 79 -5.89 21.38 20.45
N TYR A 80 -5.19 20.92 19.42
CA TYR A 80 -3.84 20.40 19.49
C TYR A 80 -3.05 20.84 18.25
N SER A 81 -1.78 21.12 18.46
CA SER A 81 -0.83 21.35 17.38
C SER A 81 -0.51 20.05 16.64
N ARG A 82 0.07 20.21 15.45
CA ARG A 82 0.58 19.10 14.64
C ARG A 82 1.53 18.18 15.44
N GLN A 83 2.39 18.76 16.28
CA GLN A 83 3.39 18.04 17.06
C GLN A 83 2.77 17.31 18.26
N GLU A 84 1.82 17.92 18.97
CA GLU A 84 1.12 17.27 20.08
C GLU A 84 0.31 16.06 19.61
N TYR A 85 -0.37 16.19 18.47
CA TYR A 85 -1.08 15.07 17.85
C TYR A 85 -0.11 13.94 17.47
N ARG A 86 1.05 14.28 16.89
CA ARG A 86 2.11 13.31 16.57
C ARG A 86 2.62 12.54 17.78
N GLU A 87 2.91 13.24 18.87
CA GLU A 87 3.41 12.63 20.10
C GLU A 87 2.37 11.71 20.73
N THR A 88 1.11 12.13 20.71
CA THR A 88 -0.02 11.32 21.17
C THR A 88 -0.16 10.06 20.33
N ARG A 89 -0.12 10.21 19.00
CA ARG A 89 -0.18 9.10 18.04
C ARG A 89 0.93 8.08 18.27
N LEU A 90 2.18 8.51 18.45
CA LEU A 90 3.31 7.63 18.71
C LEU A 90 3.21 6.89 20.06
N LYS A 91 2.60 7.50 21.08
CA LYS A 91 2.41 6.87 22.40
C LYS A 91 1.27 5.84 22.40
N GLN A 92 0.23 6.09 21.61
CA GLN A 92 -0.99 5.27 21.59
C GLN A 92 -0.98 4.21 20.48
N TYR A 93 -0.04 4.28 19.52
CA TYR A 93 0.02 3.30 18.45
C TYR A 93 0.43 1.92 18.98
N ASN A 94 -0.47 0.95 18.87
CA ASN A 94 -0.24 -0.41 19.33
C ASN A 94 0.48 -1.24 18.25
N ASN A 95 1.67 -1.72 18.58
CA ASN A 95 2.40 -2.68 17.76
C ASN A 95 2.08 -4.10 18.22
N TYR A 96 1.60 -4.94 17.29
CA TYR A 96 1.35 -6.37 17.52
C TYR A 96 2.59 -7.18 17.19
N GLU A 97 3.71 -6.91 17.86
CA GLU A 97 4.98 -7.56 17.58
C GLU A 97 5.28 -8.71 18.53
N ASN A 98 5.89 -9.77 18.01
CA ASN A 98 6.32 -10.95 18.74
C ASN A 98 7.84 -11.11 18.62
N LEU A 99 8.58 -10.26 19.34
CA LEU A 99 10.03 -10.24 19.27
C LEU A 99 10.65 -11.27 20.21
N SER A 100 11.57 -12.08 19.68
CA SER A 100 12.38 -13.01 20.49
C SER A 100 13.47 -12.33 21.32
N ARG A 101 13.73 -11.04 21.08
CA ARG A 101 14.75 -10.21 21.74
C ARG A 101 14.27 -8.77 21.92
N SER A 102 14.96 -8.00 22.77
CA SER A 102 14.53 -6.63 23.10
C SER A 102 14.72 -5.65 21.95
N ARG A 103 13.97 -4.53 21.97
CA ARG A 103 14.09 -3.46 20.97
C ARG A 103 15.47 -2.81 21.03
N GLU A 104 16.06 -2.65 22.22
CA GLU A 104 17.40 -2.08 22.36
C GLU A 104 18.48 -2.93 21.69
N GLU A 105 18.30 -4.25 21.60
CA GLU A 105 19.21 -5.14 20.88
C GLU A 105 19.03 -5.04 19.37
N LEU A 106 17.78 -4.99 18.89
CA LEU A 106 17.47 -4.79 17.48
C LEU A 106 17.97 -3.42 16.97
N ASP A 107 17.85 -2.40 17.80
CA ASP A 107 18.31 -1.03 17.50
C ASP A 107 19.82 -0.96 17.28
N LYS A 108 20.61 -1.83 17.94
CA LYS A 108 22.06 -1.89 17.74
C LYS A 108 22.47 -2.46 16.39
N GLU A 109 21.58 -3.23 15.73
CA GLU A 109 21.80 -3.72 14.36
C GLU A 109 21.40 -2.70 13.30
N CYS A 110 20.57 -1.73 13.68
CA CYS A 110 20.04 -0.75 12.74
C CYS A 110 21.16 0.18 12.28
N LEU A 111 21.22 0.40 10.97
CA LEU A 111 22.11 1.36 10.35
C LEU A 111 21.82 2.75 10.93
N GLU A 112 22.87 3.48 11.30
CA GLU A 112 22.72 4.90 11.66
C GLU A 112 22.44 5.70 10.39
N VAL A 113 21.28 6.37 10.35
CA VAL A 113 20.81 7.10 9.18
C VAL A 113 20.77 8.60 9.46
N GLN A 114 21.46 9.37 8.64
CA GLN A 114 21.35 10.82 8.61
C GLN A 114 20.00 11.24 8.02
N LYS A 115 19.09 11.64 8.90
CA LYS A 115 17.77 12.19 8.53
C LYS A 115 17.89 13.64 8.02
N GLY A 116 16.85 14.11 7.34
CA GLY A 116 16.68 15.52 6.95
C GLY A 116 17.18 15.86 5.55
N LYS A 117 17.51 14.87 4.73
CA LYS A 117 17.68 15.11 3.29
C LYS A 117 16.32 15.37 2.64
N SER A 118 16.32 16.09 1.52
CA SER A 118 15.18 16.16 0.61
C SER A 118 15.58 15.60 -0.75
N PHE A 119 14.89 14.54 -1.16
CA PHE A 119 15.02 13.85 -2.44
C PHE A 119 13.77 14.06 -3.32
N TYR A 120 12.60 14.23 -2.71
CA TYR A 120 11.32 14.49 -3.36
C TYR A 120 10.60 15.63 -2.65
N ASP A 121 10.27 16.70 -3.39
CA ASP A 121 9.58 17.87 -2.84
C ASP A 121 8.06 17.73 -3.05
N PHE A 122 7.28 18.16 -2.06
CA PHE A 122 5.83 18.17 -2.15
C PHE A 122 5.35 19.02 -3.33
N GLN A 123 4.47 18.45 -4.15
CA GLN A 123 3.95 19.10 -5.35
C GLN A 123 2.46 19.42 -5.26
N PHE A 124 1.66 18.44 -4.83
CA PHE A 124 0.21 18.57 -4.81
C PHE A 124 -0.43 17.54 -3.88
N ASN A 125 -1.56 17.91 -3.28
CA ASN A 125 -2.44 17.00 -2.58
C ASN A 125 -3.87 17.19 -3.08
N THR A 126 -4.56 16.08 -3.40
CA THR A 126 -5.99 16.11 -3.71
C THR A 126 -6.82 15.27 -2.77
N ARG A 127 -7.97 15.79 -2.38
CA ARG A 127 -9.00 15.07 -1.60
C ARG A 127 -10.13 14.51 -2.47
N LEU A 128 -10.07 14.71 -3.78
CA LEU A 128 -11.07 14.21 -4.74
C LEU A 128 -11.01 12.70 -4.92
N VAL A 129 -9.83 12.11 -4.71
CA VAL A 129 -9.60 10.67 -4.66
C VAL A 129 -8.97 10.32 -3.33
N LYS A 130 -9.52 9.30 -2.67
CA LYS A 130 -9.02 8.83 -1.37
C LYS A 130 -9.04 7.33 -1.32
N SER A 131 -7.99 6.76 -0.73
CA SER A 131 -7.86 5.32 -0.68
C SER A 131 -8.76 4.70 0.39
N THR A 132 -9.20 3.46 0.14
CA THR A 132 -9.87 2.63 1.14
C THR A 132 -9.04 1.38 1.37
N ILE A 133 -8.86 1.03 2.63
CA ILE A 133 -8.14 -0.17 3.06
C ILE A 133 -9.16 -1.13 3.65
N VAL A 134 -9.09 -2.40 3.26
CA VAL A 134 -9.99 -3.45 3.78
C VAL A 134 -9.30 -4.39 4.77
N HIS A 135 -7.97 -4.32 4.88
CA HIS A 135 -7.18 -5.16 5.76
C HIS A 135 -6.04 -4.36 6.39
N PHE A 136 -5.89 -4.41 7.71
CA PHE A 136 -4.93 -3.59 8.45
C PHE A 136 -3.44 -3.90 8.17
N GLN A 137 -3.10 -4.98 7.47
CA GLN A 137 -1.71 -5.31 7.09
C GLN A 137 -1.36 -5.06 5.61
N LEU A 138 -2.33 -5.07 4.69
CA LEU A 138 -2.06 -5.09 3.25
C LEU A 138 -2.11 -3.67 2.66
N ARG A 139 -1.02 -3.19 2.04
CA ARG A 139 -0.85 -1.79 1.58
C ARG A 139 -0.37 -1.66 0.12
N ASN A 140 -0.68 -2.63 -0.73
CA ASN A 140 -0.39 -2.56 -2.17
C ASN A 140 -1.63 -2.07 -2.95
N LEU A 141 -2.13 -0.86 -2.64
CA LEU A 141 -3.39 -0.32 -3.20
C LEU A 141 -3.22 0.95 -4.06
N LEU A 142 -1.98 1.27 -4.44
CA LEU A 142 -1.61 2.44 -5.23
C LEU A 142 -0.55 2.07 -6.28
N TRP A 143 -0.74 2.50 -7.51
CA TRP A 143 0.22 2.23 -8.58
C TRP A 143 0.31 3.35 -9.63
N ALA A 144 1.50 3.92 -9.81
CA ALA A 144 1.79 4.88 -10.87
C ALA A 144 2.27 4.17 -12.14
N THR A 145 1.73 4.57 -13.29
CA THR A 145 2.13 4.06 -14.62
C THR A 145 2.85 5.11 -15.45
N SER A 146 2.76 6.37 -15.05
CA SER A 146 3.50 7.49 -15.58
C SER A 146 3.67 8.53 -14.45
N LYS A 147 4.37 9.64 -14.73
CA LYS A 147 4.38 10.81 -13.84
C LYS A 147 2.99 11.40 -13.59
N HIS A 148 2.04 11.10 -14.48
CA HIS A 148 0.72 11.73 -14.50
C HIS A 148 -0.45 10.78 -14.30
N ASP A 149 -0.22 9.47 -14.31
CA ASP A 149 -1.28 8.46 -14.32
C ASP A 149 -1.09 7.49 -13.16
N VAL A 150 -2.03 7.55 -12.23
CA VAL A 150 -2.01 6.78 -10.98
C VAL A 150 -3.30 6.00 -10.84
N TYR A 151 -3.21 4.77 -10.38
CA TYR A 151 -4.34 3.90 -10.10
C TYR A 151 -4.39 3.65 -8.60
N LEU A 152 -5.57 3.79 -8.00
CA LEU A 152 -5.78 3.57 -6.58
C LEU A 152 -7.10 2.91 -6.28
N MET A 153 -7.14 2.13 -5.20
CA MET A 153 -8.38 1.57 -4.68
C MET A 153 -9.17 2.65 -3.93
N GLN A 154 -10.45 2.80 -4.25
CA GLN A 154 -11.42 3.62 -3.53
C GLN A 154 -12.74 2.86 -3.40
N ASN A 155 -13.16 2.56 -2.16
CA ASN A 155 -14.34 1.77 -1.82
C ASN A 155 -14.37 0.37 -2.46
N TYR A 156 -15.10 0.19 -3.56
CA TYR A 156 -15.15 -1.08 -4.31
C TYR A 156 -14.60 -0.91 -5.72
N SER A 157 -13.91 0.19 -5.98
CA SER A 157 -13.54 0.60 -7.32
C SER A 157 -12.05 0.84 -7.40
N VAL A 158 -11.47 0.49 -8.55
CA VAL A 158 -10.14 0.98 -8.91
C VAL A 158 -10.32 2.24 -9.75
N MET A 159 -9.82 3.34 -9.22
CA MET A 159 -9.86 4.66 -9.86
C MET A 159 -8.54 4.90 -10.58
N HIS A 160 -8.60 5.44 -11.78
CA HIS A 160 -7.48 6.12 -12.42
C HIS A 160 -7.57 7.61 -12.09
N TRP A 161 -6.47 8.20 -11.64
CA TRP A 161 -6.31 9.63 -11.43
C TRP A 161 -5.25 10.16 -12.40
N SER A 162 -5.62 11.20 -13.15
CA SER A 162 -4.67 11.95 -13.96
C SER A 162 -4.23 13.21 -13.20
N SER A 163 -2.97 13.28 -12.76
CA SER A 163 -2.45 14.49 -12.07
C SER A 163 -2.35 15.69 -13.02
N LEU A 164 -2.07 15.43 -14.30
CA LEU A 164 -2.01 16.45 -15.34
C LEU A 164 -3.38 17.10 -15.58
N LEU A 165 -4.43 16.29 -15.69
CA LEU A 165 -5.79 16.76 -16.00
C LEU A 165 -6.63 17.02 -14.75
N ARG A 166 -6.11 16.66 -13.57
CA ARG A 166 -6.78 16.72 -12.26
C ARG A 166 -8.18 16.12 -12.28
N ARG A 167 -8.28 14.92 -12.85
CA ARG A 167 -9.55 14.20 -12.97
C ARG A 167 -9.39 12.71 -12.71
N GLY A 168 -10.40 12.15 -12.05
CA GLY A 168 -10.52 10.72 -11.80
C GLY A 168 -11.46 10.05 -12.81
N LYS A 169 -11.23 8.77 -13.08
CA LYS A 169 -12.13 7.90 -13.83
C LYS A 169 -12.16 6.51 -13.18
N GLU A 170 -13.36 5.95 -13.01
CA GLU A 170 -13.50 4.56 -12.59
C GLU A 170 -13.04 3.61 -13.70
N VAL A 171 -12.13 2.68 -13.35
CA VAL A 171 -11.54 1.70 -14.29
C VAL A 171 -12.10 0.31 -14.06
N LEU A 172 -12.38 -0.03 -12.80
CA LEU A 172 -12.97 -1.31 -12.39
C LEU A 172 -13.95 -1.02 -11.25
N ASN A 173 -15.17 -1.58 -11.33
CA ASN A 173 -16.14 -1.57 -10.25
C ASN A 173 -16.37 -3.01 -9.78
N ALA A 174 -15.88 -3.33 -8.59
CA ALA A 174 -15.95 -4.66 -8.01
C ALA A 174 -17.16 -4.87 -7.08
N ALA A 175 -18.00 -3.84 -6.88
CA ALA A 175 -19.26 -3.99 -6.14
C ALA A 175 -20.32 -4.76 -6.95
N LYS A 176 -20.25 -4.65 -8.28
CA LYS A 176 -21.16 -5.31 -9.22
C LYS A 176 -20.62 -6.68 -9.67
N PRO A 177 -21.48 -7.59 -10.19
CA PRO A 177 -21.01 -8.80 -10.83
C PRO A 177 -20.05 -8.50 -11.98
N ILE A 178 -18.87 -9.09 -11.94
CA ILE A 178 -17.84 -9.05 -12.97
C ILE A 178 -17.92 -10.34 -13.75
N ILE A 179 -18.13 -10.25 -15.06
CA ILE A 179 -18.14 -11.39 -15.97
C ILE A 179 -16.89 -11.33 -16.85
N PRO A 180 -16.07 -12.39 -16.89
CA PRO A 180 -14.84 -12.39 -17.68
C PRO A 180 -15.16 -12.47 -19.17
N THR A 181 -14.42 -11.69 -19.97
CA THR A 181 -14.60 -11.62 -21.43
C THR A 181 -13.84 -12.72 -22.17
N LEU A 182 -12.70 -13.18 -21.64
CA LEU A 182 -11.97 -14.32 -22.20
C LEU A 182 -12.59 -15.63 -21.69
N GLN A 183 -13.63 -16.11 -22.36
CA GLN A 183 -14.27 -17.39 -22.03
C GLN A 183 -13.61 -18.60 -22.73
N LYS A 184 -12.73 -18.39 -23.71
CA LYS A 184 -12.49 -19.41 -24.74
C LYS A 184 -11.49 -20.52 -24.42
N HIS A 185 -10.61 -20.42 -23.40
CA HIS A 185 -9.47 -21.36 -23.34
C HIS A 185 -9.06 -21.97 -21.99
N SER A 186 -9.61 -21.57 -20.82
CA SER A 186 -9.06 -22.09 -19.55
C SER A 186 -10.06 -22.80 -18.62
N GLY A 187 -11.38 -22.69 -18.78
CA GLY A 187 -12.37 -23.28 -17.85
C GLY A 187 -12.25 -22.83 -16.38
N LEU A 188 -11.25 -21.98 -16.07
CA LEU A 188 -10.90 -21.47 -14.74
C LEU A 188 -11.59 -20.13 -14.45
N ALA A 189 -12.02 -19.41 -15.48
CA ALA A 189 -12.63 -18.09 -15.35
C ALA A 189 -14.10 -18.21 -14.91
N HIS A 190 -14.43 -17.64 -13.76
CA HIS A 190 -15.77 -17.64 -13.19
C HIS A 190 -16.16 -16.22 -12.78
N PRO A 191 -17.44 -15.82 -12.94
CA PRO A 191 -17.89 -14.53 -12.46
C PRO A 191 -17.63 -14.37 -10.95
N VAL A 192 -17.24 -13.16 -10.55
CA VAL A 192 -17.08 -12.75 -9.14
C VAL A 192 -17.92 -11.51 -8.88
N SER A 193 -18.28 -11.24 -7.64
CA SER A 193 -19.11 -10.07 -7.29
C SER A 193 -18.82 -9.58 -5.89
N ARG A 194 -18.99 -8.28 -5.64
CA ARG A 194 -18.77 -7.66 -4.31
C ARG A 194 -17.36 -7.93 -3.77
N VAL A 195 -16.36 -7.93 -4.66
CA VAL A 195 -14.98 -8.25 -4.28
C VAL A 195 -14.39 -7.07 -3.51
N GLN A 196 -14.01 -7.31 -2.26
CA GLN A 196 -13.21 -6.39 -1.47
C GLN A 196 -11.76 -6.53 -1.89
N ILE A 197 -11.24 -5.54 -2.62
CA ILE A 197 -9.86 -5.58 -3.15
C ILE A 197 -8.87 -5.39 -2.01
N SER A 198 -8.03 -6.38 -1.77
CA SER A 198 -6.97 -6.41 -0.75
C SER A 198 -5.60 -5.98 -1.28
N THR A 199 -5.38 -6.10 -2.59
CA THR A 199 -4.09 -5.85 -3.23
C THR A 199 -4.26 -5.59 -4.72
N MET A 200 -3.36 -4.82 -5.33
CA MET A 200 -3.34 -4.60 -6.77
C MET A 200 -1.94 -4.28 -7.31
N THR A 201 -1.77 -4.52 -8.60
CA THR A 201 -0.59 -4.14 -9.39
C THR A 201 -1.06 -3.67 -10.76
N VAL A 202 -0.39 -2.66 -11.33
CA VAL A 202 -0.60 -2.24 -12.72
C VAL A 202 0.74 -2.24 -13.45
N LYS A 203 0.94 -3.16 -14.39
CA LYS A 203 2.20 -3.24 -15.12
C LYS A 203 1.96 -3.37 -16.61
N GLU A 204 2.70 -2.56 -17.37
CA GLU A 204 2.52 -2.41 -18.82
C GLU A 204 1.08 -1.97 -19.14
N ASN A 205 0.20 -2.88 -19.51
CA ASN A 205 -1.22 -2.62 -19.79
C ASN A 205 -2.16 -3.48 -18.93
N LEU A 206 -1.62 -4.30 -18.03
CA LEU A 206 -2.39 -5.24 -17.22
C LEU A 206 -2.56 -4.71 -15.80
N MET A 207 -3.80 -4.46 -15.42
CA MET A 207 -4.20 -4.31 -14.02
C MET A 207 -4.55 -5.69 -13.48
N VAL A 208 -3.98 -6.03 -12.34
CA VAL A 208 -4.34 -7.22 -11.54
C VAL A 208 -4.80 -6.74 -10.17
N ALA A 209 -5.93 -7.27 -9.69
CA ALA A 209 -6.45 -7.05 -8.35
C ALA A 209 -6.72 -8.39 -7.66
N GLY A 210 -6.28 -8.51 -6.41
CA GLY A 210 -6.60 -9.63 -5.52
C GLY A 210 -7.72 -9.25 -4.55
N GLY A 211 -8.60 -10.19 -4.25
CA GLY A 211 -9.72 -10.03 -3.33
C GLY A 211 -9.51 -10.68 -1.96
N PHE A 212 -10.30 -10.21 -1.00
CA PHE A 212 -10.29 -10.67 0.39
C PHE A 212 -10.72 -12.13 0.57
N HIS A 213 -11.50 -12.69 -0.36
CA HIS A 213 -11.96 -14.09 -0.30
C HIS A 213 -11.29 -14.94 -1.38
N GLY A 214 -10.07 -14.57 -1.77
CA GLY A 214 -9.25 -15.36 -2.68
C GLY A 214 -9.56 -15.16 -4.14
N GLU A 215 -10.19 -14.04 -4.49
CA GLU A 215 -10.47 -13.66 -5.86
C GLU A 215 -9.22 -13.11 -6.55
N LEU A 216 -9.16 -13.30 -7.87
CA LEU A 216 -8.21 -12.66 -8.76
C LEU A 216 -8.96 -12.04 -9.93
N ILE A 217 -8.68 -10.77 -10.23
CA ILE A 217 -9.27 -10.02 -11.35
C ILE A 217 -8.14 -9.47 -12.19
N CYS A 218 -8.17 -9.74 -13.50
CA CYS A 218 -7.19 -9.25 -14.47
C CYS A 218 -7.91 -8.46 -15.56
N LYS A 219 -7.50 -7.20 -15.75
CA LYS A 219 -8.09 -6.27 -16.72
C LYS A 219 -7.00 -5.63 -17.56
N ASN A 220 -7.14 -5.74 -18.88
CA ASN A 220 -6.36 -4.93 -19.82
C ASN A 220 -6.92 -3.50 -19.83
N LEU A 221 -6.09 -2.51 -19.51
CA LEU A 221 -6.52 -1.12 -19.35
C LEU A 221 -7.07 -0.51 -20.65
N ASN A 222 -6.49 -0.90 -21.78
CA ASN A 222 -6.94 -0.47 -23.10
C ASN A 222 -8.28 -1.10 -23.56
N HIS A 223 -8.82 -2.08 -22.83
CA HIS A 223 -10.07 -2.75 -23.16
C HIS A 223 -11.17 -2.44 -22.12
N SER A 224 -12.44 -2.40 -22.54
CA SER A 224 -13.56 -2.08 -21.64
C SER A 224 -13.88 -3.20 -20.64
N GLY A 225 -13.77 -4.46 -21.05
CA GLY A 225 -14.09 -5.62 -20.22
C GLY A 225 -12.99 -6.04 -19.24
N VAL A 226 -13.35 -6.94 -18.32
CA VAL A 226 -12.40 -7.71 -17.51
C VAL A 226 -11.96 -8.92 -18.31
N ALA A 227 -10.64 -9.12 -18.42
CA ALA A 227 -10.08 -10.18 -19.24
C ALA A 227 -10.30 -11.54 -18.54
N PHE A 228 -9.98 -11.62 -17.25
CA PHE A 228 -10.16 -12.80 -16.42
C PHE A 228 -10.62 -12.40 -15.02
N CYS A 229 -11.49 -13.20 -14.44
CA CYS A 229 -11.73 -13.19 -13.00
C CYS A 229 -12.09 -14.59 -12.54
N SER A 230 -11.74 -14.93 -11.30
CA SER A 230 -12.14 -16.17 -10.64
C SER A 230 -11.77 -16.15 -9.16
N LYS A 231 -12.36 -17.05 -8.37
CA LYS A 231 -11.82 -17.44 -7.07
C LYS A 231 -10.72 -18.48 -7.31
N ILE A 232 -9.49 -18.19 -6.90
CA ILE A 232 -8.30 -18.99 -7.24
C ILE A 232 -7.93 -20.03 -6.17
N THR A 233 -8.70 -20.09 -5.08
CA THR A 233 -8.50 -20.97 -3.94
C THR A 233 -9.83 -21.60 -3.50
N PRO A 234 -9.84 -22.87 -3.06
CA PRO A 234 -11.04 -23.50 -2.52
C PRO A 234 -11.35 -23.07 -1.08
N ASP A 235 -10.43 -22.39 -0.39
CA ASP A 235 -10.62 -21.94 0.99
C ASP A 235 -11.37 -20.58 1.01
N ASP A 236 -12.44 -20.51 1.79
CA ASP A 236 -13.27 -19.31 1.88
C ASP A 236 -12.61 -18.17 2.65
N ASN A 237 -11.63 -18.47 3.50
CA ASN A 237 -10.89 -17.50 4.30
C ASN A 237 -9.56 -17.10 3.66
N ALA A 238 -9.31 -17.57 2.44
CA ALA A 238 -8.01 -17.42 1.82
C ALA A 238 -7.86 -16.08 1.08
N ILE A 239 -7.42 -15.03 1.76
CA ILE A 239 -7.13 -13.71 1.20
C ILE A 239 -6.04 -13.80 0.12
N THR A 240 -6.23 -13.09 -0.99
CA THR A 240 -5.13 -12.80 -1.92
C THR A 240 -4.32 -11.63 -1.36
N ASN A 241 -3.25 -11.93 -0.63
CA ASN A 241 -2.46 -10.95 0.12
C ASN A 241 -1.62 -10.04 -0.78
N ALA A 242 -1.02 -10.60 -1.82
CA ALA A 242 -0.20 -9.83 -2.76
C ALA A 242 -0.38 -10.33 -4.20
N VAL A 243 -0.36 -9.40 -5.15
CA VAL A 243 -0.26 -9.72 -6.58
C VAL A 243 0.90 -8.98 -7.20
N ASP A 244 1.64 -9.67 -8.07
CA ASP A 244 2.75 -9.12 -8.84
C ASP A 244 2.62 -9.54 -10.30
N VAL A 245 3.21 -8.75 -11.19
CA VAL A 245 3.29 -9.04 -12.63
C VAL A 245 4.75 -8.99 -13.04
N SER A 246 5.26 -10.07 -13.62
CA SER A 246 6.67 -10.17 -14.02
C SER A 246 6.84 -10.89 -15.35
N ARG A 247 7.94 -10.59 -16.04
CA ARG A 247 8.37 -11.38 -17.19
C ARG A 247 9.30 -12.48 -16.70
N ASN A 248 9.15 -13.67 -17.25
CA ASN A 248 10.16 -14.72 -17.09
C ASN A 248 11.36 -14.42 -18.03
N PRO A 249 12.45 -15.21 -17.95
CA PRO A 249 13.61 -15.03 -18.84
C PRO A 249 13.30 -15.19 -20.35
N SER A 250 12.22 -15.89 -20.71
CA SER A 250 11.80 -16.03 -22.11
C SER A 250 10.91 -14.86 -22.58
N GLY A 251 10.66 -13.86 -21.74
CA GLY A 251 9.82 -12.72 -22.03
C GLY A 251 8.32 -12.96 -21.82
N LEU A 252 7.88 -14.16 -21.41
CA LEU A 252 6.47 -14.43 -21.11
C LEU A 252 6.05 -13.65 -19.86
N LEU A 253 4.96 -12.89 -19.99
CA LEU A 253 4.35 -12.15 -18.88
C LEU A 253 3.55 -13.11 -17.99
N ARG A 254 3.74 -13.01 -16.68
CA ARG A 254 3.12 -13.86 -15.65
C ARG A 254 2.43 -13.00 -14.59
N VAL A 255 1.33 -13.51 -14.07
CA VAL A 255 0.66 -12.99 -12.87
C VAL A 255 1.00 -13.92 -11.72
N ILE A 256 1.48 -13.35 -10.61
CA ILE A 256 1.78 -14.07 -9.38
C ILE A 256 0.77 -13.61 -8.33
N ALA A 257 0.16 -14.56 -7.62
CA ALA A 257 -0.74 -14.30 -6.51
C ALA A 257 -0.24 -15.06 -5.27
N ALA A 258 0.05 -14.33 -4.20
CA ALA A 258 0.36 -14.87 -2.89
C ALA A 258 -0.92 -14.88 -2.04
N ASN A 259 -1.21 -16.03 -1.42
CA ASN A 259 -2.39 -16.22 -0.60
C ASN A 259 -1.99 -16.71 0.80
N ASN A 260 -2.79 -16.34 1.80
CA ASN A 260 -2.64 -16.83 3.17
C ASN A 260 -2.94 -18.34 3.33
N ASP A 261 -3.48 -19.03 2.31
CA ASP A 261 -3.60 -20.51 2.26
C ASP A 261 -2.28 -21.25 2.00
N SER A 262 -1.17 -20.59 2.37
CA SER A 262 0.20 -21.05 2.25
C SER A 262 0.66 -21.33 0.81
N GLN A 263 0.03 -20.70 -0.19
CA GLN A 263 0.35 -20.95 -1.59
C GLN A 263 0.67 -19.68 -2.38
N VAL A 264 1.59 -19.85 -3.32
CA VAL A 264 1.84 -18.89 -4.41
C VAL A 264 1.38 -19.51 -5.72
N ARG A 265 0.48 -18.81 -6.43
CA ARG A 265 -0.08 -19.23 -7.71
C ARG A 265 0.48 -18.39 -8.83
N VAL A 266 0.81 -19.04 -9.94
CA VAL A 266 1.41 -18.39 -11.11
C VAL A 266 0.54 -18.67 -12.33
N PHE A 267 0.17 -17.62 -13.05
CA PHE A 267 -0.64 -17.68 -14.25
C PHE A 267 0.08 -17.03 -15.43
N ASN A 268 -0.20 -17.52 -16.64
CA ASN A 268 0.17 -16.83 -17.86
C ASN A 268 -0.68 -15.56 -17.99
N ALA A 269 -0.08 -14.40 -18.24
CA ALA A 269 -0.81 -13.13 -18.26
C ALA A 269 -1.59 -12.86 -19.56
N GLU A 270 -1.35 -13.62 -20.63
CA GLU A 270 -2.04 -13.48 -21.91
C GLU A 270 -3.33 -14.32 -21.96
N ASN A 271 -3.26 -15.56 -21.48
CA ASN A 271 -4.38 -16.51 -21.55
C ASN A 271 -4.92 -16.96 -20.18
N PHE A 272 -4.30 -16.52 -19.08
CA PHE A 272 -4.68 -16.83 -17.70
C PHE A 272 -4.71 -18.33 -17.37
N ALA A 273 -3.98 -19.15 -18.14
CA ALA A 273 -3.74 -20.54 -17.79
C ALA A 273 -2.84 -20.62 -16.55
N SER A 274 -3.16 -21.54 -15.63
CA SER A 274 -2.29 -21.84 -14.49
C SER A 274 -0.96 -22.42 -14.99
N LEU A 275 0.14 -21.81 -14.56
CA LEU A 275 1.51 -22.24 -14.84
C LEU A 275 2.12 -22.99 -13.65
N GLY A 276 1.67 -22.70 -12.43
CA GLY A 276 2.21 -23.32 -11.23
C GLY A 276 1.44 -22.95 -9.97
N CYS A 277 1.53 -23.83 -8.97
CA CYS A 277 0.98 -23.62 -7.63
C CYS A 277 2.00 -24.18 -6.63
N PHE A 278 2.63 -23.30 -5.87
CA PHE A 278 3.73 -23.63 -4.96
C PHE A 278 3.25 -23.51 -3.52
N LYS A 279 3.41 -24.59 -2.76
CA LYS A 279 3.00 -24.66 -1.35
C LYS A 279 4.19 -24.42 -0.43
N TYR A 280 3.95 -23.66 0.63
CA TYR A 280 4.88 -23.35 1.71
C TYR A 280 4.29 -23.78 3.06
N ASP A 281 5.09 -23.72 4.12
CA ASP A 281 4.73 -24.22 5.44
C ASP A 281 3.88 -23.25 6.29
N TRP A 282 3.66 -22.03 5.78
CA TRP A 282 3.00 -20.93 6.48
C TRP A 282 2.24 -20.02 5.50
N SER A 283 1.32 -19.20 6.02
CA SER A 283 0.52 -18.24 5.24
C SER A 283 1.40 -17.26 4.47
N VAL A 284 1.24 -17.14 3.15
CA VAL A 284 2.07 -16.23 2.36
C VAL A 284 1.47 -14.82 2.34
N ASN A 285 2.17 -13.87 2.95
CA ASN A 285 1.75 -12.47 3.03
C ASN A 285 2.25 -11.64 1.86
N ASN A 286 3.39 -12.02 1.26
CA ASN A 286 3.92 -11.35 0.09
C ASN A 286 4.76 -12.30 -0.78
N ALA A 287 4.65 -12.15 -2.10
CA ALA A 287 5.60 -12.76 -3.02
C ALA A 287 5.92 -11.78 -4.16
N SER A 288 7.18 -11.73 -4.58
CA SER A 288 7.65 -10.88 -5.68
C SER A 288 8.75 -11.54 -6.47
N VAL A 289 8.83 -11.24 -7.77
CA VAL A 289 9.81 -11.86 -8.67
C VAL A 289 10.97 -10.91 -8.96
N SER A 290 12.19 -11.43 -9.01
CA SER A 290 13.38 -10.67 -9.38
C SER A 290 13.26 -10.05 -10.77
N PRO A 291 13.96 -8.93 -11.06
CA PRO A 291 13.86 -8.25 -12.35
C PRO A 291 14.20 -9.13 -13.56
N ASP A 292 15.08 -10.12 -13.38
CA ASP A 292 15.47 -11.09 -14.41
C ASP A 292 14.49 -12.28 -14.54
N GLY A 293 13.45 -12.33 -13.71
CA GLY A 293 12.38 -13.32 -13.77
C GLY A 293 12.73 -14.70 -13.18
N LYS A 294 13.91 -14.86 -12.58
CA LYS A 294 14.43 -16.19 -12.15
C LYS A 294 14.15 -16.52 -10.69
N LEU A 295 14.19 -15.52 -9.80
CA LEU A 295 14.04 -15.72 -8.37
C LEU A 295 12.68 -15.22 -7.90
N LEU A 296 12.11 -15.93 -6.93
CA LEU A 296 10.87 -15.59 -6.24
C LEU A 296 11.22 -15.37 -4.77
N ALA A 297 10.96 -14.16 -4.27
CA ALA A 297 10.93 -13.90 -2.84
C ALA A 297 9.55 -14.31 -2.30
N VAL A 298 9.53 -15.06 -1.20
CA VAL A 298 8.30 -15.52 -0.53
C VAL A 298 8.40 -15.16 0.94
N LEU A 299 7.41 -14.41 1.43
CA LEU A 299 7.37 -13.83 2.78
C LEU A 299 5.99 -14.08 3.41
N GLY A 300 5.94 -14.30 4.72
CA GLY A 300 4.68 -14.63 5.39
C GLY A 300 4.79 -14.83 6.89
N ASP A 301 4.00 -15.75 7.43
CA ASP A 301 3.90 -16.05 8.88
C ASP A 301 5.09 -16.87 9.39
N SER A 302 6.29 -16.37 9.10
CA SER A 302 7.57 -16.88 9.55
C SER A 302 8.55 -15.72 9.73
N THR A 303 9.47 -15.88 10.68
CA THR A 303 10.61 -14.99 10.84
C THR A 303 11.62 -15.13 9.70
N GLU A 304 11.57 -16.23 8.95
CA GLU A 304 12.41 -16.47 7.77
C GLU A 304 11.67 -16.09 6.48
N GLY A 305 12.32 -15.31 5.63
CA GLY A 305 11.93 -15.19 4.23
C GLY A 305 12.55 -16.32 3.39
N LEU A 306 11.96 -16.64 2.24
CA LEU A 306 12.51 -17.65 1.32
C LEU A 306 12.85 -17.04 -0.04
N ILE A 307 13.95 -17.51 -0.62
CA ILE A 307 14.27 -17.33 -2.04
C ILE A 307 14.06 -18.67 -2.74
N ALA A 308 13.22 -18.68 -3.77
CA ALA A 308 12.90 -19.84 -4.57
C ALA A 308 13.15 -19.59 -6.06
N ASP A 309 13.26 -20.66 -6.84
CA ASP A 309 13.20 -20.58 -8.30
C ASP A 309 11.77 -20.21 -8.74
N ALA A 310 11.63 -19.16 -9.55
CA ALA A 310 10.33 -18.60 -9.94
C ALA A 310 9.53 -19.49 -10.92
N ASN A 311 10.14 -20.52 -11.51
CA ASN A 311 9.45 -21.44 -12.43
C ASN A 311 8.96 -22.70 -11.73
N THR A 312 9.70 -23.17 -10.73
CA THR A 312 9.46 -24.45 -10.05
C THR A 312 8.96 -24.30 -8.62
N GLY A 313 9.10 -23.10 -8.03
CA GLY A 313 8.79 -22.85 -6.62
C GLY A 313 9.78 -23.48 -5.64
N LYS A 314 10.83 -24.16 -6.13
CA LYS A 314 11.81 -24.83 -5.30
C LYS A 314 12.64 -23.81 -4.53
N VAL A 315 12.66 -23.93 -3.21
CA VAL A 315 13.48 -23.09 -2.32
C VAL A 315 14.96 -23.32 -2.61
N THR A 316 15.70 -22.23 -2.82
CA THR A 316 17.15 -22.19 -3.05
C THR A 316 17.91 -21.45 -1.96
N GLY A 317 17.24 -20.67 -1.12
CA GLY A 317 17.85 -19.94 -0.01
C GLY A 317 16.81 -19.45 1.00
N SER A 318 17.29 -19.01 2.16
CA SER A 318 16.48 -18.43 3.24
C SER A 318 17.08 -17.09 3.66
N LEU A 319 16.22 -16.17 4.10
CA LEU A 319 16.56 -14.84 4.60
C LEU A 319 16.33 -14.86 6.12
N LYS A 320 17.40 -14.95 6.90
CA LYS A 320 17.34 -15.09 8.36
C LYS A 320 17.80 -13.83 9.04
N GLY A 321 17.00 -13.31 9.98
CA GLY A 321 17.37 -12.16 10.81
C GLY A 321 16.18 -11.31 11.26
N HIS A 322 15.08 -11.30 10.50
CA HIS A 322 13.84 -10.73 10.99
C HIS A 322 13.34 -11.48 12.22
N LEU A 323 12.60 -10.77 13.08
CA LEU A 323 12.12 -11.30 14.35
C LEU A 323 10.63 -11.64 14.35
N ASP A 324 9.92 -11.28 13.28
CA ASP A 324 8.48 -11.44 13.18
C ASP A 324 8.06 -11.59 11.70
N TYR A 325 6.78 -11.44 11.37
CA TYR A 325 6.22 -11.71 10.05
C TYR A 325 6.48 -10.59 9.04
N SER A 326 6.76 -11.00 7.80
CA SER A 326 7.09 -10.09 6.71
C SER A 326 5.90 -9.85 5.77
N PHE A 327 5.69 -8.60 5.35
CA PHE A 327 4.49 -8.19 4.58
C PHE A 327 4.80 -7.48 3.27
N ALA A 328 6.04 -7.03 3.09
CA ALA A 328 6.44 -6.29 1.91
C ALA A 328 7.79 -6.76 1.41
N SER A 329 7.96 -6.73 0.09
CA SER A 329 9.27 -6.88 -0.54
C SER A 329 9.42 -5.90 -1.71
N ALA A 330 10.67 -5.57 -2.02
CA ALA A 330 11.02 -4.85 -3.24
C ALA A 330 12.40 -5.28 -3.73
N TRP A 331 12.48 -5.66 -5.00
CA TRP A 331 13.76 -5.90 -5.66
C TRP A 331 14.36 -4.59 -6.15
N HIS A 332 15.65 -4.39 -5.89
CA HIS A 332 16.42 -3.37 -6.57
C HIS A 332 16.52 -3.74 -8.08
N PRO A 333 16.45 -2.77 -9.01
CA PRO A 333 16.38 -3.06 -10.45
C PRO A 333 17.61 -3.78 -11.03
N ASP A 334 18.76 -3.76 -10.33
CA ASP A 334 19.92 -4.58 -10.72
C ASP A 334 19.79 -6.07 -10.39
N GLY A 335 18.76 -6.47 -9.63
CA GLY A 335 18.48 -7.83 -9.20
C GLY A 335 19.42 -8.37 -8.12
N GLN A 336 20.30 -7.54 -7.53
CA GLN A 336 21.30 -7.95 -6.55
C GLN A 336 20.89 -7.65 -5.10
N ILE A 337 19.96 -6.71 -4.89
CA ILE A 337 19.44 -6.37 -3.57
C ILE A 337 17.95 -6.64 -3.49
N LEU A 338 17.52 -7.31 -2.42
CA LEU A 338 16.13 -7.46 -2.03
C LEU A 338 15.90 -6.73 -0.71
N ALA A 339 14.89 -5.87 -0.65
CA ALA A 339 14.40 -5.28 0.58
C ALA A 339 13.19 -6.07 1.10
N THR A 340 13.11 -6.32 2.40
CA THR A 340 11.97 -6.98 3.07
C THR A 340 11.50 -6.15 4.26
N GLY A 341 10.19 -5.94 4.36
CA GLY A 341 9.54 -5.14 5.41
C GLY A 341 8.75 -6.01 6.36
N ASN A 342 8.89 -5.75 7.67
CA ASN A 342 8.52 -6.68 8.71
C ASN A 342 7.73 -6.05 9.87
N GLN A 343 7.01 -6.89 10.60
CA GLN A 343 6.30 -6.56 11.83
C GLN A 343 7.23 -6.11 12.97
N ASP A 344 8.50 -6.54 12.95
CA ASP A 344 9.56 -6.11 13.87
C ASP A 344 9.99 -4.63 13.71
N THR A 345 9.24 -3.86 12.93
CA THR A 345 9.45 -2.43 12.61
C THR A 345 10.70 -2.13 11.79
N THR A 346 11.33 -3.16 11.22
CA THR A 346 12.52 -2.98 10.38
C THR A 346 12.27 -3.34 8.92
N CYS A 347 13.10 -2.74 8.07
CA CYS A 347 13.34 -3.19 6.72
C CYS A 347 14.76 -3.76 6.64
N ARG A 348 14.91 -5.02 6.19
CA ARG A 348 16.23 -5.61 5.94
C ARG A 348 16.56 -5.61 4.45
N LEU A 349 17.82 -5.33 4.15
CA LEU A 349 18.38 -5.40 2.81
C LEU A 349 19.24 -6.64 2.69
N TRP A 350 19.05 -7.43 1.65
CA TRP A 350 19.74 -8.69 1.41
C TRP A 350 20.51 -8.62 0.11
N ASP A 351 21.79 -8.99 0.12
CA ASP A 351 22.53 -9.28 -1.11
C ASP A 351 22.25 -10.72 -1.53
N ILE A 352 21.60 -10.93 -2.68
CA ILE A 352 21.16 -12.27 -3.09
C ILE A 352 22.33 -13.20 -3.41
N ARG A 353 23.54 -12.65 -3.59
CA ARG A 353 24.77 -13.42 -3.79
C ARG A 353 25.34 -13.93 -2.47
N ASN A 354 24.94 -13.34 -1.34
CA ASN A 354 25.33 -13.76 0.00
C ASN A 354 24.17 -13.60 1.00
N LEU A 355 23.38 -14.66 1.17
CA LEU A 355 22.23 -14.68 2.06
C LEU A 355 22.56 -15.02 3.53
N SER A 356 23.84 -15.13 3.90
CA SER A 356 24.22 -15.47 5.28
C SER A 356 23.86 -14.38 6.29
N GLU A 357 23.78 -13.13 5.84
CA GLU A 357 23.47 -11.96 6.67
C GLU A 357 22.77 -10.87 5.83
N SER A 358 22.11 -9.93 6.50
CA SER A 358 21.57 -8.73 5.85
C SER A 358 22.66 -7.69 5.64
N LEU A 359 22.68 -7.05 4.47
CA LEU A 359 23.57 -5.93 4.13
C LEU A 359 23.36 -4.72 5.04
N ALA A 360 22.11 -4.41 5.38
CA ALA A 360 21.74 -3.33 6.29
C ALA A 360 20.36 -3.59 6.89
N VAL A 361 20.11 -2.98 8.05
CA VAL A 361 18.81 -2.96 8.73
C VAL A 361 18.37 -1.51 8.88
N LEU A 362 17.23 -1.15 8.29
CA LEU A 362 16.66 0.18 8.32
C LEU A 362 15.49 0.19 9.32
N LYS A 363 15.48 1.19 10.20
CA LYS A 363 14.51 1.28 11.29
C LYS A 363 13.31 2.18 10.93
N GLY A 364 12.10 1.67 11.16
CA GLY A 364 10.87 2.46 11.16
C GLY A 364 10.72 3.33 12.42
N ARG A 365 9.81 4.30 12.39
CA ARG A 365 9.61 5.26 13.48
C ARG A 365 8.49 4.86 14.44
N MET A 366 7.46 4.19 13.97
CA MET A 366 6.22 3.92 14.69
C MET A 366 5.83 2.45 14.68
N GLY A 367 5.89 1.77 13.54
CA GLY A 367 5.41 0.40 13.44
C GLY A 367 5.93 -0.38 12.23
N ALA A 368 5.20 -1.45 11.92
CA ALA A 368 5.58 -2.43 10.92
C ALA A 368 5.77 -1.84 9.52
N ILE A 369 6.74 -2.36 8.77
CA ILE A 369 6.99 -1.90 7.40
C ILE A 369 6.02 -2.62 6.44
N ARG A 370 5.09 -1.88 5.83
CA ARG A 370 3.98 -2.42 5.04
C ARG A 370 4.11 -2.24 3.54
N ALA A 371 4.93 -1.32 3.06
CA ALA A 371 5.22 -1.18 1.64
C ALA A 371 6.66 -0.79 1.38
N LEU A 372 7.24 -1.36 0.33
CA LEU A 372 8.59 -1.10 -0.14
C LEU A 372 8.58 -0.93 -1.65
N ARG A 373 9.30 0.09 -2.16
CA ARG A 373 9.48 0.31 -3.61
C ARG A 373 10.85 0.90 -3.87
N PHE A 374 11.59 0.32 -4.81
CA PHE A 374 12.74 1.00 -5.41
C PHE A 374 12.29 1.90 -6.55
N THR A 375 12.99 3.01 -6.76
CA THR A 375 12.92 3.73 -8.03
C THR A 375 13.46 2.85 -9.16
N SER A 376 12.98 3.05 -10.39
CA SER A 376 13.39 2.24 -11.55
C SER A 376 14.87 2.39 -11.92
N ASP A 377 15.51 3.51 -11.52
CA ASP A 377 16.95 3.74 -11.62
C ASP A 377 17.76 3.16 -10.44
N GLY A 378 17.09 2.59 -9.44
CA GLY A 378 17.71 2.01 -8.25
C GLY A 378 18.25 3.02 -7.24
N ARG A 379 18.11 4.32 -7.49
CA ARG A 379 18.69 5.36 -6.64
C ARG A 379 18.07 5.42 -5.24
N PHE A 380 16.76 5.21 -5.14
CA PHE A 380 16.04 5.39 -3.89
C PHE A 380 15.17 4.19 -3.54
N LEU A 381 15.12 3.86 -2.25
CA LEU A 381 14.16 2.95 -1.65
C LEU A 381 13.15 3.76 -0.85
N ALA A 382 11.87 3.68 -1.21
CA ALA A 382 10.79 4.16 -0.36
C ALA A 382 10.27 3.03 0.55
N MET A 383 10.02 3.37 1.80
CA MET A 383 9.56 2.50 2.87
C MET A 383 8.39 3.16 3.59
N ALA A 384 7.21 2.54 3.57
CA ALA A 384 6.05 3.04 4.29
C ALA A 384 5.70 2.17 5.49
N GLU A 385 5.39 2.86 6.59
CA GLU A 385 4.81 2.31 7.80
C GLU A 385 3.28 2.16 7.65
N PRO A 386 2.54 1.66 8.65
CA PRO A 386 1.09 1.45 8.51
C PRO A 386 0.34 2.78 8.36
N ALA A 387 0.90 3.84 8.96
CA ALA A 387 0.37 5.19 8.98
C ALA A 387 1.53 6.21 9.09
N ASP A 388 1.21 7.44 8.73
CA ASP A 388 1.92 8.67 9.08
C ASP A 388 3.37 8.89 8.60
N PHE A 389 4.12 7.84 8.27
CA PHE A 389 5.53 7.92 7.92
C PHE A 389 5.87 7.18 6.63
N VAL A 390 6.46 7.90 5.68
CA VAL A 390 7.15 7.34 4.52
C VAL A 390 8.60 7.79 4.54
N HIS A 391 9.52 6.85 4.48
CA HIS A 391 10.96 7.11 4.45
C HIS A 391 11.49 6.87 3.04
N ILE A 392 12.43 7.70 2.59
CA ILE A 392 13.15 7.52 1.31
C ILE A 392 14.64 7.46 1.62
N PHE A 393 15.26 6.32 1.32
CA PHE A 393 16.69 6.09 1.55
C PHE A 393 17.48 6.14 0.26
N ASP A 394 18.66 6.73 0.30
CA ASP A 394 19.59 6.80 -0.83
C ASP A 394 20.48 5.56 -0.91
N SER A 395 20.30 4.73 -1.94
CA SER A 395 21.08 3.51 -2.14
C SER A 395 22.56 3.78 -2.37
N HIS A 396 22.91 4.92 -3.00
CA HIS A 396 24.30 5.22 -3.35
C HIS A 396 25.11 5.71 -2.14
N SER A 397 24.44 6.21 -1.10
CA SER A 397 25.09 6.49 0.18
C SER A 397 25.21 5.24 1.06
N GLY A 398 24.88 4.06 0.53
CA GLY A 398 24.75 2.84 1.32
C GLY A 398 23.57 2.91 2.29
N TYR A 399 22.48 3.58 1.90
CA TYR A 399 21.25 3.77 2.69
C TYR A 399 21.42 4.62 3.97
N SER A 400 22.58 5.24 4.15
CA SER A 400 22.90 6.09 5.31
C SER A 400 22.24 7.48 5.29
N GLN A 401 21.60 7.88 4.19
CA GLN A 401 20.91 9.16 4.08
C GLN A 401 19.43 8.96 3.82
N SER A 402 18.58 9.67 4.56
CA SER A 402 17.13 9.59 4.38
C SER A 402 16.39 10.93 4.35
N GLN A 403 15.29 10.91 3.61
CA GLN A 403 14.18 11.83 3.75
C GLN A 403 13.05 11.13 4.50
N GLU A 404 12.42 11.82 5.45
CA GLU A 404 11.20 11.39 6.11
C GLU A 404 10.06 12.29 5.63
N ILE A 405 9.02 11.69 5.06
CA ILE A 405 7.77 12.34 4.70
C ILE A 405 6.78 12.07 5.82
N ASP A 406 6.41 13.16 6.50
CA ASP A 406 5.56 13.18 7.67
C ASP A 406 4.13 13.57 7.28
N LEU A 407 3.18 12.63 7.38
CA LEU A 407 1.77 12.78 7.01
C LEU A 407 0.86 12.24 8.12
N PHE A 408 -0.46 12.35 8.00
CA PHE A 408 -1.42 11.77 8.96
C PHE A 408 -2.49 10.93 8.28
N GLY A 409 -2.73 9.75 8.84
CA GLY A 409 -3.68 8.76 8.33
C GLY A 409 -2.97 7.47 7.91
N GLU A 410 -3.77 6.43 7.64
CA GLU A 410 -3.24 5.15 7.17
C GLU A 410 -2.70 5.27 5.75
N ILE A 411 -1.55 4.65 5.49
CA ILE A 411 -0.91 4.70 4.17
C ILE A 411 -1.37 3.51 3.36
N ALA A 412 -2.32 3.69 2.44
CA ALA A 412 -2.86 2.62 1.59
C ALA A 412 -1.87 2.08 0.56
N GLY A 413 -0.87 2.88 0.19
CA GLY A 413 0.20 2.47 -0.69
C GLY A 413 1.11 3.61 -1.13
N ILE A 414 2.25 3.25 -1.69
CA ILE A 414 3.25 4.16 -2.25
C ILE A 414 3.66 3.69 -3.65
N SER A 415 3.93 4.63 -4.55
CA SER A 415 4.38 4.29 -5.91
C SER A 415 5.23 5.40 -6.51
N PHE A 416 6.42 5.04 -7.00
CA PHE A 416 7.20 5.91 -7.87
C PHE A 416 6.67 5.82 -9.30
N SER A 417 6.67 6.93 -10.02
CA SER A 417 6.48 6.89 -11.46
C SER A 417 7.64 6.13 -12.13
N PRO A 418 7.40 5.41 -13.24
CA PRO A 418 8.45 4.64 -13.92
C PRO A 418 9.64 5.47 -14.43
N ASP A 419 9.44 6.77 -14.67
CA ASP A 419 10.49 7.72 -15.04
C ASP A 419 11.26 8.30 -13.84
N THR A 420 10.93 7.87 -12.61
CA THR A 420 11.46 8.31 -11.31
C THR A 420 11.15 9.75 -10.92
N GLU A 421 10.33 10.46 -11.69
CA GLU A 421 10.12 11.90 -11.49
C GLU A 421 9.06 12.23 -10.42
N ALA A 422 8.18 11.28 -10.10
CA ALA A 422 7.14 11.45 -9.10
C ALA A 422 7.12 10.31 -8.08
N LEU A 423 6.74 10.64 -6.85
CA LEU A 423 6.32 9.71 -5.82
C LEU A 423 4.88 10.04 -5.43
N PHE A 424 4.04 9.03 -5.40
CA PHE A 424 2.67 9.12 -4.94
C PHE A 424 2.49 8.38 -3.62
N VAL A 425 1.73 8.97 -2.71
CA VAL A 425 1.34 8.37 -1.43
C VAL A 425 -0.17 8.48 -1.26
N GLY A 426 -0.83 7.33 -1.15
CA GLY A 426 -2.27 7.24 -0.95
C GLY A 426 -2.59 7.13 0.53
N VAL A 427 -3.40 8.05 1.04
CA VAL A 427 -3.80 8.10 2.45
C VAL A 427 -5.27 7.69 2.56
N ALA A 428 -5.50 6.69 3.39
CA ALA A 428 -6.82 6.28 3.85
C ALA A 428 -7.08 6.93 5.21
N ASP A 429 -8.00 7.88 5.22
CA ASP A 429 -8.52 8.52 6.43
C ASP A 429 -9.94 8.99 6.15
N ARG A 430 -10.79 8.98 7.19
CA ARG A 430 -12.21 9.35 7.05
C ARG A 430 -12.37 10.80 6.57
N THR A 431 -11.54 11.70 7.08
CA THR A 431 -11.65 13.15 6.93
C THR A 431 -10.60 13.72 5.98
N TYR A 432 -9.36 13.26 6.10
CA TYR A 432 -8.19 13.77 5.36
C TYR A 432 -7.60 12.74 4.38
N GLY A 433 -8.35 11.69 4.07
CA GLY A 433 -8.01 10.72 3.03
C GLY A 433 -7.77 11.45 1.70
N SER A 434 -6.66 11.12 1.05
CA SER A 434 -6.15 11.92 -0.06
C SER A 434 -5.08 11.18 -0.87
N LEU A 435 -4.67 11.80 -1.97
CA LEU A 435 -3.51 11.38 -2.77
C LEU A 435 -2.49 12.51 -2.81
N LEU A 436 -1.31 12.26 -2.21
CA LEU A 436 -0.18 13.18 -2.24
C LEU A 436 0.74 12.85 -3.41
N GLU A 437 1.21 13.90 -4.09
CA GLU A 437 2.20 13.87 -5.16
C GLU A 437 3.44 14.65 -4.74
N PHE A 438 4.60 14.02 -4.92
CA PHE A 438 5.91 14.62 -4.70
C PHE A 438 6.73 14.51 -5.99
N THR A 439 7.54 15.52 -6.30
CA THR A 439 8.40 15.55 -7.48
C THR A 439 9.86 15.36 -7.07
N ARG A 440 10.61 14.55 -7.83
CA ARG A 440 12.02 14.30 -7.58
C ARG A 440 12.82 15.60 -7.66
N LYS A 441 13.64 15.85 -6.65
CA LYS A 441 14.61 16.94 -6.65
C LYS A 441 15.84 16.53 -7.45
N ARG A 442 16.21 17.36 -8.43
CA ARG A 442 17.44 17.21 -9.22
C ARG A 442 18.45 18.24 -8.74
N TYR A 443 19.58 17.78 -8.22
CA TYR A 443 20.74 18.65 -7.95
C TYR A 443 21.57 18.72 -9.21
N TYR A 444 21.40 19.79 -10.00
CA TYR A 444 22.22 20.01 -11.19
C TYR A 444 23.47 20.76 -10.77
N HIS A 445 24.49 20.03 -10.31
CA HIS A 445 25.76 20.60 -9.85
C HIS A 445 26.40 21.62 -10.80
N TYR A 446 26.12 21.57 -12.10
CA TYR A 446 26.60 22.54 -13.09
C TYR A 446 25.81 23.87 -13.11
N LEU A 447 24.50 23.85 -12.86
CA LEU A 447 23.66 25.05 -12.79
C LEU A 447 23.77 25.72 -11.42
N ASP A 448 23.87 24.91 -10.36
CA ASP A 448 23.98 25.39 -8.97
C ASP A 448 25.39 25.92 -8.63
N SER A 449 26.37 25.79 -9.53
CA SER A 449 27.71 26.39 -9.41
C SER A 449 27.87 27.71 -10.15
N MET A 450 26.83 28.16 -10.87
CA MET A 450 26.77 29.49 -11.50
C MET A 450 25.93 30.50 -10.71
N LEU A 451 25.40 30.10 -9.55
CA LEU A 451 24.79 30.95 -8.52
C LEU A 451 25.73 30.98 -7.32
#